data_AF-A0A9D4JZF9-F1
#
_entry.id   AF-A0A9D4JZF9-F1
#
_cell.length_a   1.000
_cell.length_b   1.000
_cell.length_c   1.000
_cell.angle_alpha   90.00
_cell.angle_beta   90.00
_cell.angle_gamma   90.00
#
_symmetry.space_group_name_H-M   'P 1'
#
loop_
_entity.id
_entity.type
_entity.pdbx_description
1 polymer ?
#
loop_
_entity_poly.entity_id
_entity_poly.type
_entity_poly.pdbx_seq_one_letter_code
_entity_poly.pdbx_strand_id
1 'polypeptide(L)'
;MFSPELLWMAPEHLRLYPASRQRSQAGDVYSFAVILYEMCTRAEPFTEESWYTSIGDTLERIKNCGIKPYRPILNEHEHIPELVQLANQCWEELPSDRPTFQNVRKVLRKIRMTRNNGASKNVLDVLLQRMEQYANNLEGMVEEKTQAFLEEKKRSEELLYKVLPSQQKLNHKKTHYIRTKDLFSITKIFSTGQISRTHLTYRQLQAICQSRAVHP
;
A
#
# COMPACT_ATOMS: atom_id res chain seq x y z
N MET A 1 23.03 -1.82 -14.80
CA MET A 1 23.10 -3.09 -14.06
C MET A 1 21.79 -3.24 -13.31
N PHE A 2 21.03 -4.30 -13.56
CA PHE A 2 19.77 -4.53 -12.85
C PHE A 2 20.07 -5.02 -11.43
N SER A 3 19.37 -4.47 -10.44
CA SER A 3 19.57 -4.85 -9.04
C SER A 3 18.71 -6.06 -8.68
N PRO A 4 19.24 -7.05 -7.93
CA PRO A 4 18.45 -8.21 -7.50
C PRO A 4 17.20 -7.83 -6.70
N GLU A 5 17.24 -6.73 -5.93
CA GLU A 5 16.08 -6.32 -5.10
C GLU A 5 14.84 -5.97 -5.93
N LEU A 6 14.98 -5.74 -7.23
CA LEU A 6 13.87 -5.48 -8.14
C LEU A 6 12.95 -6.70 -8.33
N LEU A 7 13.40 -7.92 -8.02
CA LEU A 7 12.58 -9.15 -8.15
C LEU A 7 11.36 -9.16 -7.21
N TRP A 8 11.42 -8.43 -6.10
CA TRP A 8 10.31 -8.27 -5.17
C TRP A 8 9.38 -7.11 -5.55
N MET A 9 9.73 -6.31 -6.55
CA MET A 9 8.94 -5.17 -6.96
C MET A 9 7.78 -5.62 -7.86
N ALA A 10 6.59 -5.08 -7.56
CA ALA A 10 5.39 -5.38 -8.33
C ALA A 10 5.51 -4.92 -9.80
N PRO A 11 4.89 -5.65 -10.76
CA PRO A 11 5.05 -5.41 -12.20
C PRO A 11 4.67 -3.98 -12.63
N GLU A 12 3.63 -3.41 -12.04
CA GLU A 12 3.20 -2.03 -12.31
C GLU A 12 4.24 -0.99 -11.89
N HIS A 13 4.99 -1.24 -10.81
CA HIS A 13 6.07 -0.36 -10.37
C HIS A 13 7.31 -0.57 -11.24
N LEU A 14 7.62 -1.82 -11.62
CA LEU A 14 8.74 -2.14 -12.52
C LEU A 14 8.58 -1.49 -13.89
N ARG A 15 7.36 -1.40 -14.43
CA ARG A 15 7.07 -0.72 -15.71
C ARG A 15 7.35 0.78 -15.67
N LEU A 16 7.23 1.41 -14.50
CA LEU A 16 7.48 2.83 -14.30
C LEU A 16 8.91 3.11 -13.82
N TYR A 17 9.69 2.08 -13.50
CA TYR A 17 11.07 2.21 -13.03
C TYR A 17 12.03 2.51 -14.20
N PRO A 18 13.04 3.38 -14.03
CA PRO A 18 13.38 4.16 -12.84
C PRO A 18 12.68 5.52 -12.75
N ALA A 19 11.81 5.86 -13.71
CA ALA A 19 11.17 7.16 -13.80
C ALA A 19 10.26 7.48 -12.59
N SER A 20 9.73 6.44 -11.93
CA SER A 20 8.92 6.55 -10.73
C SER A 20 9.40 5.57 -9.66
N ARG A 21 9.42 6.04 -8.41
CA ARG A 21 9.63 5.20 -7.21
C ARG A 21 8.37 5.11 -6.36
N GLN A 22 7.21 5.18 -7.01
CA GLN A 22 5.92 5.03 -6.34
C GLN A 22 5.86 3.71 -5.58
N ARG A 23 5.34 3.79 -4.36
CA ARG A 23 4.99 2.62 -3.55
C ARG A 23 3.48 2.60 -3.40
N SER A 24 2.92 1.41 -3.33
CA SER A 24 1.49 1.20 -3.14
C SER A 24 1.28 0.01 -2.23
N GLN A 25 0.19 0.03 -1.46
CA GLN A 25 -0.16 -1.10 -0.60
C GLN A 25 -0.35 -2.40 -1.42
N ALA A 26 -0.88 -2.30 -2.63
CA ALA A 26 -1.01 -3.44 -3.54
C ALA A 26 0.36 -3.97 -4.01
N GLY A 27 1.35 -3.10 -4.17
CA GLY A 27 2.73 -3.52 -4.45
C GLY A 27 3.36 -4.23 -3.25
N ASP A 28 3.10 -3.77 -2.03
CA ASP A 28 3.58 -4.46 -0.82
C ASP A 28 2.95 -5.86 -0.67
N VAL A 29 1.69 -6.03 -1.07
CA VAL A 29 1.00 -7.34 -1.11
C VAL A 29 1.66 -8.28 -2.13
N TYR A 30 2.08 -7.76 -3.28
CA TYR A 30 2.87 -8.55 -4.24
C TYR A 30 4.20 -8.99 -3.65
N SER A 31 4.96 -8.07 -3.04
CA SER A 31 6.24 -8.39 -2.42
C SER A 31 6.09 -9.43 -1.29
N PHE A 32 4.99 -9.36 -0.54
CA PHE A 32 4.65 -10.37 0.47
C PHE A 32 4.48 -11.77 -0.14
N ALA A 33 3.88 -11.91 -1.33
CA ALA A 33 3.75 -13.20 -2.00
C ALA A 33 5.12 -13.80 -2.39
N VAL A 34 6.05 -12.95 -2.85
CA VAL A 34 7.42 -13.39 -3.18
C VAL A 34 8.15 -13.85 -1.92
N ILE A 35 8.03 -13.12 -0.81
CA ILE A 35 8.57 -13.54 0.49
C ILE A 35 7.92 -14.85 0.96
N LEU A 36 6.60 -14.98 0.77
CA LEU A 36 5.88 -16.20 1.14
C LEU A 36 6.38 -17.41 0.36
N TYR A 37 6.68 -17.23 -0.93
CA TYR A 37 7.34 -18.25 -1.74
C TYR A 37 8.69 -18.65 -1.13
N GLU A 38 9.58 -17.69 -0.84
CA GLU A 38 10.92 -17.97 -0.28
C GLU A 38 10.83 -18.73 1.05
N MET A 39 9.81 -18.42 1.85
CA MET A 39 9.59 -19.11 3.12
C MET A 39 9.11 -20.55 2.96
N CYS A 40 8.31 -20.83 1.92
CA CYS A 40 7.80 -22.17 1.62
C CYS A 40 8.89 -23.04 0.99
N THR A 41 9.64 -22.50 0.02
CA THR A 41 10.61 -23.26 -0.78
C THR A 41 12.01 -23.25 -0.20
N ARG A 42 12.34 -22.26 0.67
CA ARG A 42 13.70 -21.98 1.15
C ARG A 42 14.70 -21.71 0.02
N ALA A 43 14.20 -21.23 -1.11
CA ALA A 43 14.96 -20.91 -2.31
C ALA A 43 14.73 -19.47 -2.76
N GLU A 44 15.66 -18.92 -3.53
CA GLU A 44 15.49 -17.61 -4.16
C GLU A 44 14.32 -17.62 -5.15
N PRO A 45 13.59 -16.50 -5.29
CA PRO A 45 12.47 -16.41 -6.21
C PRO A 45 12.93 -16.46 -7.67
N PHE A 46 12.07 -17.01 -8.54
CA PHE A 46 12.30 -17.11 -9.99
C PHE A 46 13.50 -17.99 -10.42
N THR A 47 13.91 -18.96 -9.60
CA THR A 47 15.05 -19.85 -9.87
C THR A 47 14.72 -21.10 -10.70
N GLU A 48 13.44 -21.38 -10.96
CA GLU A 48 13.00 -22.64 -11.57
C GLU A 48 13.31 -22.76 -13.06
N GLU A 49 13.50 -21.65 -13.76
CA GLU A 49 13.76 -21.65 -15.20
C GLU A 49 15.22 -21.27 -15.49
N SER A 50 16.05 -22.30 -15.40
CA SER A 50 17.42 -22.34 -15.91
C SER A 50 18.48 -21.47 -15.23
N TRP A 51 19.64 -22.09 -14.98
CA TRP A 51 20.84 -21.50 -14.40
C TRP A 51 21.46 -20.35 -15.22
N TYR A 52 21.03 -20.16 -16.47
CA TYR A 52 21.56 -19.13 -17.38
C TYR A 52 20.67 -17.89 -17.55
N THR A 53 19.51 -17.83 -16.91
CA THR A 53 18.61 -16.67 -17.05
C THR A 53 19.15 -15.48 -16.26
N SER A 54 19.36 -14.34 -16.92
CA SER A 54 19.86 -13.14 -16.24
C SER A 54 18.75 -12.46 -15.43
N ILE A 55 19.13 -11.69 -14.39
CA ILE A 55 18.17 -10.86 -13.64
C ILE A 55 17.42 -9.91 -14.57
N GLY A 56 18.09 -9.37 -15.60
CA GLY A 56 17.45 -8.49 -16.57
C GLY A 56 16.33 -9.18 -17.34
N ASP A 57 16.57 -10.39 -17.83
CA ASP A 57 15.57 -11.16 -18.57
C ASP A 57 14.38 -11.55 -17.67
N THR A 58 14.66 -11.96 -16.44
CA THR A 58 13.64 -12.24 -15.42
C THR A 58 12.77 -11.01 -15.17
N LEU A 59 13.38 -9.84 -14.98
CA LEU A 59 12.63 -8.60 -14.76
C LEU A 59 11.78 -8.21 -15.97
N GLU A 60 12.29 -8.38 -17.20
CA GLU A 60 11.49 -8.13 -18.41
C GLU A 60 10.29 -9.08 -18.51
N ARG A 61 10.44 -10.34 -18.11
CA ARG A 61 9.32 -11.29 -18.04
C ARG A 61 8.30 -10.92 -16.97
N ILE A 62 8.74 -10.43 -15.81
CA ILE A 62 7.83 -9.95 -14.75
C ILE A 62 7.06 -8.72 -15.26
N LYS A 63 7.71 -7.79 -15.94
CA LYS A 63 7.08 -6.59 -16.52
C LYS A 63 6.09 -6.92 -17.64
N ASN A 64 6.41 -7.89 -18.47
CA ASN A 64 5.61 -8.20 -19.65
C ASN A 64 4.47 -9.16 -19.28
N CYS A 65 3.24 -8.64 -19.31
CA CYS A 65 2.06 -9.50 -19.19
C CYS A 65 1.87 -10.24 -20.52
N GLY A 66 2.41 -11.45 -20.63
CA GLY A 66 2.06 -12.39 -21.70
C GLY A 66 0.64 -12.94 -21.51
N ILE A 67 0.33 -14.08 -22.14
CA ILE A 67 -0.96 -14.79 -21.96
C ILE A 67 -1.16 -15.19 -20.49
N LYS A 68 -0.05 -15.49 -19.78
CA LYS A 68 -0.02 -15.76 -18.34
C LYS A 68 1.06 -14.89 -17.69
N PRO A 69 0.78 -14.20 -16.58
CA PRO A 69 1.80 -13.44 -15.85
C PRO A 69 2.92 -14.37 -15.37
N TYR A 70 4.18 -13.96 -15.56
CA TYR A 70 5.32 -14.71 -15.05
C TYR A 70 5.46 -14.51 -13.54
N ARG A 71 5.32 -15.60 -12.78
CA ARG A 71 5.33 -15.62 -11.31
C ARG A 71 6.13 -16.82 -10.80
N PRO A 72 6.66 -16.78 -9.57
CA PRO A 72 7.22 -17.96 -8.91
C PRO A 72 6.17 -19.08 -8.84
N ILE A 73 6.62 -20.34 -8.87
CA ILE A 73 5.71 -21.49 -8.87
C ILE A 73 5.64 -22.05 -7.46
N LEU A 74 4.43 -22.19 -6.93
CA LEU A 74 4.19 -22.90 -5.68
C LEU A 74 3.26 -24.07 -5.96
N ASN A 75 3.75 -25.28 -5.65
CA ASN A 75 2.99 -26.50 -5.88
C ASN A 75 2.03 -26.77 -4.69
N GLU A 76 0.73 -26.89 -4.99
CA GLU A 76 -0.29 -27.22 -3.98
C GLU A 76 -0.11 -28.63 -3.38
N HIS A 77 0.63 -29.52 -4.04
CA HIS A 77 0.93 -30.86 -3.53
C HIS A 77 2.10 -30.88 -2.53
N GLU A 78 3.00 -29.91 -2.61
CA GLU A 78 4.21 -29.83 -1.76
C GLU A 78 4.01 -28.85 -0.60
N HIS A 79 3.06 -27.93 -0.72
CA HIS A 79 2.82 -26.85 0.22
C HIS A 79 1.36 -26.80 0.67
N ILE A 80 1.06 -25.97 1.65
CA ILE A 80 -0.31 -25.80 2.18
C ILE A 80 -1.19 -25.22 1.07
N PRO A 81 -2.23 -25.91 0.57
CA PRO A 81 -3.01 -25.44 -0.58
C PRO A 81 -3.60 -24.04 -0.38
N GLU A 82 -4.12 -23.74 0.81
CA GLU A 82 -4.67 -22.42 1.12
C GLU A 82 -3.60 -21.31 1.14
N LEU A 83 -2.34 -21.67 1.44
CA LEU A 83 -1.23 -20.72 1.42
C LEU A 83 -0.75 -20.47 -0.01
N VAL A 84 -0.75 -21.51 -0.85
CA VAL A 84 -0.48 -21.40 -2.29
C VAL A 84 -1.54 -20.54 -2.97
N GLN A 85 -2.81 -20.76 -2.68
CA GLN A 85 -3.91 -19.93 -3.19
C GLN A 85 -3.79 -18.48 -2.73
N LEU A 86 -3.39 -18.24 -1.47
CA LEU A 86 -3.15 -16.90 -0.96
C LEU A 86 -1.98 -16.22 -1.70
N ALA A 87 -0.86 -16.93 -1.92
CA ALA A 87 0.26 -16.40 -2.70
C ALA A 87 -0.18 -16.03 -4.13
N ASN A 88 -0.96 -16.92 -4.77
CA ASN A 88 -1.51 -16.70 -6.10
C ASN A 88 -2.35 -15.42 -6.21
N GLN A 89 -3.21 -15.17 -5.23
CA GLN A 89 -4.00 -13.94 -5.16
C GLN A 89 -3.14 -12.70 -4.87
N CYS A 90 -2.13 -12.83 -4.01
CA CYS A 90 -1.28 -11.71 -3.59
C CYS A 90 -0.39 -11.17 -4.72
N TRP A 91 0.04 -12.01 -5.67
CA TRP A 91 0.85 -11.57 -6.81
C TRP A 91 0.08 -11.44 -8.13
N GLU A 92 -1.23 -11.25 -8.09
CA GLU A 92 -2.02 -10.98 -9.31
C GLU A 92 -1.46 -9.81 -10.12
N GLU A 93 -1.64 -9.88 -11.44
CA GLU A 93 -1.11 -8.86 -12.36
C GLU A 93 -1.72 -7.48 -12.10
N LEU A 94 -3.05 -7.43 -11.96
CA LEU A 94 -3.76 -6.19 -11.68
C LEU A 94 -3.69 -5.87 -10.18
N PRO A 95 -3.24 -4.66 -9.79
CA PRO A 95 -3.16 -4.26 -8.38
C PRO A 95 -4.53 -4.29 -7.66
N SER A 96 -5.63 -4.10 -8.40
CA SER A 96 -7.00 -4.14 -7.87
C SER A 96 -7.47 -5.52 -7.46
N ASP A 97 -6.89 -6.57 -8.04
CA ASP A 97 -7.34 -7.95 -7.86
C ASP A 97 -6.61 -8.60 -6.68
N ARG A 98 -5.54 -7.96 -6.21
CA ARG A 98 -4.79 -8.37 -5.03
C ARG A 98 -5.62 -8.13 -3.76
N PRO A 99 -5.61 -9.06 -2.80
CA PRO A 99 -6.31 -8.87 -1.53
C PRO A 99 -5.65 -7.76 -0.70
N THR A 100 -6.44 -7.12 0.16
CA THR A 100 -5.88 -6.21 1.16
C THR A 100 -5.16 -7.01 2.26
N PHE A 101 -4.18 -6.41 2.94
CA PHE A 101 -3.53 -7.06 4.09
C PHE A 101 -4.51 -7.48 5.20
N GLN A 102 -5.65 -6.78 5.35
CA GLN A 102 -6.71 -7.20 6.26
C GLN A 102 -7.29 -8.56 5.84
N ASN A 103 -7.51 -8.77 4.55
CA ASN A 103 -7.98 -10.04 4.00
C ASN A 103 -6.90 -11.12 4.12
N VAL A 104 -5.64 -10.81 3.78
CA VAL A 104 -4.48 -11.70 3.97
C VAL A 104 -4.41 -12.20 5.42
N ARG A 105 -4.48 -11.29 6.41
CA ARG A 105 -4.45 -11.64 7.84
C ARG A 105 -5.64 -12.48 8.27
N LYS A 106 -6.82 -12.32 7.66
CA LYS A 106 -8.00 -13.18 7.92
C LYS A 106 -7.75 -14.59 7.40
N VAL A 107 -7.24 -14.74 6.19
CA VAL A 107 -6.93 -16.04 5.58
C VAL A 107 -5.85 -16.77 6.39
N LEU A 108 -4.74 -16.12 6.72
CA LEU A 108 -3.67 -16.72 7.54
C LEU A 108 -4.17 -17.19 8.92
N ARG A 109 -5.04 -16.41 9.57
CA ARG A 109 -5.67 -16.84 10.83
C ARG A 109 -6.56 -18.05 10.66
N LYS A 110 -7.31 -18.14 9.55
CA LYS A 110 -8.15 -19.30 9.23
C LYS A 110 -7.29 -20.56 9.04
N ILE A 111 -6.22 -20.47 8.24
CA ILE A 111 -5.26 -21.56 8.00
C ILE A 111 -4.66 -22.05 9.34
N ARG A 112 -4.32 -21.11 10.22
CA ARG A 112 -3.83 -21.43 11.57
C ARG A 112 -4.85 -22.21 12.40
N MET A 113 -6.11 -21.78 12.40
CA MET A 113 -7.17 -22.41 13.20
C MET A 113 -7.52 -23.81 12.71
N THR A 114 -7.54 -24.04 11.40
CA THR A 114 -7.87 -25.36 10.83
C THR A 114 -6.76 -26.39 11.04
N ARG A 115 -5.51 -25.97 11.20
CA ARG A 115 -4.35 -26.86 11.39
C ARG A 115 -3.90 -27.07 12.84
N ASN A 116 -4.37 -26.27 13.80
CA ASN A 116 -3.89 -26.30 15.19
C ASN A 116 -4.46 -27.42 16.10
N ASN A 117 -4.99 -28.51 15.55
CA ASN A 117 -5.43 -29.67 16.35
C ASN A 117 -4.28 -30.60 16.82
N GLY A 118 -2.99 -30.25 16.67
CA GLY A 118 -1.97 -31.11 17.26
C GLY A 118 -0.47 -30.85 17.08
N ALA A 119 0.03 -29.88 16.31
CA ALA A 119 1.49 -29.78 16.17
C ALA A 119 2.05 -28.38 15.89
N SER A 120 2.97 -28.00 16.78
CA SER A 120 4.08 -27.04 16.65
C SER A 120 3.75 -25.57 16.38
N LYS A 121 4.38 -24.69 17.17
CA LYS A 121 4.57 -23.26 16.84
C LYS A 121 5.05 -23.16 15.39
N ASN A 122 4.16 -22.77 14.49
CA ASN A 122 4.33 -22.94 13.05
C ASN A 122 5.03 -21.71 12.46
N VAL A 123 5.69 -21.84 11.31
CA VAL A 123 6.31 -20.72 10.55
C VAL A 123 5.34 -19.54 10.35
N LEU A 124 4.03 -19.83 10.32
CA LEU A 124 2.94 -18.87 10.27
C LEU A 124 2.87 -17.95 11.50
N ASP A 125 3.27 -18.42 12.69
CA ASP A 125 3.31 -17.60 13.91
C ASP A 125 4.42 -16.55 13.82
N VAL A 126 5.60 -16.94 13.31
CA VAL A 126 6.72 -16.01 13.07
C VAL A 126 6.33 -14.97 12.01
N LEU A 127 5.66 -15.40 10.94
CA LEU A 127 5.13 -14.51 9.90
C LEU A 127 4.16 -13.48 10.47
N LEU A 128 3.14 -13.93 11.20
CA LEU A 128 2.11 -13.05 11.76
C LEU A 128 2.70 -12.11 12.81
N GLN A 129 3.62 -12.58 13.65
CA GLN A 129 4.32 -11.75 14.63
C GLN A 129 5.13 -10.65 13.96
N ARG A 130 5.90 -10.98 12.91
CA ARG A 130 6.68 -9.99 12.16
C ARG A 130 5.78 -8.97 11.48
N MET A 131 4.69 -9.40 10.83
CA MET A 131 3.72 -8.48 10.21
C MET A 131 3.13 -7.49 11.22
N GLU A 132 2.79 -7.96 12.42
CA GLU A 132 2.25 -7.12 13.50
C GLU A 132 3.29 -6.11 14.01
N GLN A 133 4.55 -6.54 14.16
CA GLN A 133 5.65 -5.65 14.55
C GLN A 133 5.92 -4.56 13.50
N TYR A 134 5.90 -4.90 12.21
CA TYR A 134 6.05 -3.90 11.14
C TYR A 134 4.89 -2.91 11.11
N ALA A 135 3.65 -3.36 11.31
CA ALA A 135 2.48 -2.48 11.38
C ALA A 135 2.61 -1.47 12.51
N ASN A 136 2.98 -1.93 13.71
CA ASN A 136 3.15 -1.05 14.89
C ASN A 136 4.28 -0.03 14.69
N ASN A 137 5.42 -0.46 14.10
CA ASN A 137 6.53 0.43 13.82
C ASN A 137 6.16 1.50 12.78
N LEU A 138 5.40 1.12 11.75
CA LEU A 138 4.95 2.04 10.72
C LEU A 138 3.93 3.05 11.26
N GLU A 139 3.01 2.59 12.11
CA GLU A 139 2.03 3.46 12.78
C GLU A 139 2.72 4.52 13.64
N GLY A 140 3.71 4.12 14.45
CA GLY A 140 4.52 5.06 15.23
C GLY A 140 5.29 6.06 14.37
N MET A 141 5.85 5.62 13.24
CA MET A 141 6.55 6.53 12.32
C MET A 141 5.59 7.50 11.60
N VAL A 142 4.38 7.04 11.23
CA VAL A 142 3.36 7.91 10.63
C VAL A 142 2.87 8.94 11.65
N GLU A 143 2.68 8.53 12.90
CA GLU A 143 2.29 9.42 14.00
C GLU A 143 3.35 10.50 14.23
N GLU A 144 4.63 10.12 14.34
CA GLU A 144 5.75 11.05 14.51
C GLU A 144 5.83 12.06 13.34
N LYS A 145 5.74 11.58 12.09
CA LYS A 145 5.76 12.45 10.90
C LYS A 145 4.56 13.37 10.85
N THR A 146 3.39 12.89 11.25
CA THR A 146 2.15 13.68 11.30
C THR A 146 2.27 14.76 12.36
N GLN A 147 2.80 14.44 13.54
CA GLN A 147 3.01 15.41 14.61
C GLN A 147 4.00 16.49 14.21
N ALA A 148 5.15 16.12 13.63
CA ALA A 148 6.14 17.07 13.13
C ALA A 148 5.53 18.01 12.06
N PHE A 149 4.71 17.48 11.16
CA PHE A 149 4.01 18.30 10.17
C PHE A 149 3.00 19.27 10.81
N LEU A 150 2.24 18.83 11.82
CA LEU A 150 1.28 19.68 12.53
C LEU A 150 1.97 20.80 13.30
N GLU A 151 3.11 20.53 13.93
CA GLU A 151 3.92 21.52 14.61
C GLU A 151 4.49 22.57 13.64
N GLU A 152 5.03 22.12 12.51
CA GLU A 152 5.55 23.00 11.47
C GLU A 152 4.43 23.86 10.85
N LYS A 153 3.26 23.25 10.60
CA LYS A 153 2.06 23.97 10.15
C LYS A 153 1.65 25.05 11.16
N LYS A 154 1.57 24.71 12.45
CA LYS A 154 1.22 25.67 13.50
C LYS A 154 2.20 26.84 13.54
N ARG A 155 3.50 26.55 13.46
CA ARG A 155 4.55 27.58 13.42
C ARG A 155 4.40 28.50 12.21
N SER A 156 4.10 27.94 11.05
CA SER A 156 3.83 28.70 9.82
C SER A 156 2.58 29.58 9.95
N GLU A 157 1.48 29.06 10.51
CA GLU A 157 0.23 29.80 10.74
C GLU A 157 0.41 30.95 11.76
N GLU A 158 1.18 30.74 12.82
CA GLU A 158 1.50 31.77 13.82
C GLU A 158 2.35 32.89 13.24
N LEU A 159 3.36 32.56 12.43
CA LEU A 159 4.17 33.54 11.71
C LEU A 159 3.31 34.33 10.73
N LEU A 160 2.47 33.65 9.95
CA LEU A 160 1.52 34.30 9.04
C LEU A 160 0.63 35.29 9.79
N TYR A 161 0.09 34.92 10.95
CA TYR A 161 -0.76 35.79 11.76
C TYR A 161 -0.02 37.01 12.34
N LYS A 162 1.31 36.94 12.52
CA LYS A 162 2.16 38.07 12.92
C LYS A 162 2.47 39.02 11.77
N VAL A 163 2.61 38.50 10.55
CA VAL A 163 2.95 39.29 9.34
C VAL A 163 1.72 39.94 8.69
N LEU A 164 0.53 39.34 8.82
CA LEU A 164 -0.71 39.87 8.22
C LEU A 164 -1.19 41.18 8.88
N PRO A 165 -1.54 42.22 8.12
CA PRO A 165 -2.24 43.41 8.63
C PRO A 165 -3.62 43.08 9.23
N SER A 166 -4.07 43.88 10.20
CA SER A 166 -5.26 43.64 11.04
C SER A 166 -6.55 43.32 10.28
N GLN A 167 -6.76 43.95 9.11
CA GLN A 167 -7.93 43.73 8.24
C GLN A 167 -7.93 42.33 7.59
N GLN A 168 -6.75 41.78 7.28
CA GLN A 168 -6.60 40.46 6.67
C GLN A 168 -6.75 39.32 7.70
N LYS A 169 -6.47 39.59 8.99
CA LYS A 169 -6.66 38.62 10.10
C LYS A 169 -8.14 38.22 10.27
N LEU A 170 -9.06 39.18 10.13
CA LEU A 170 -10.50 38.95 10.27
C LEU A 170 -11.08 38.15 9.09
N ASN A 171 -10.61 38.45 7.87
CA ASN A 171 -10.99 37.71 6.66
C ASN A 171 -10.38 36.31 6.62
N HIS A 172 -9.16 36.12 7.11
CA HIS A 172 -8.53 34.81 7.27
C HIS A 172 -9.29 33.94 8.29
N LYS A 173 -9.70 34.49 9.44
CA LYS A 173 -10.54 33.77 10.42
C LYS A 173 -11.88 33.32 9.84
N LYS A 174 -12.57 34.18 9.08
CA LYS A 174 -13.85 33.81 8.42
C LYS A 174 -13.66 32.75 7.33
N THR A 175 -12.63 32.89 6.49
CA THR A 175 -12.37 31.94 5.40
C THR A 175 -11.82 30.60 5.88
N HIS A 176 -10.95 30.56 6.90
CA HIS A 176 -10.51 29.31 7.52
C HIS A 176 -11.63 28.63 8.33
N TYR A 177 -12.50 29.36 9.03
CA TYR A 177 -13.64 28.76 9.74
C TYR A 177 -14.64 28.09 8.79
N ILE A 178 -14.85 28.67 7.60
CA ILE A 178 -15.67 28.06 6.55
C ILE A 178 -14.97 26.81 5.99
N ARG A 179 -13.65 26.90 5.70
CA ARG A 179 -12.86 25.80 5.13
C ARG A 179 -12.63 24.63 6.10
N THR A 180 -12.61 24.87 7.42
CA THR A 180 -12.48 23.81 8.42
C THR A 180 -13.78 23.04 8.66
N LYS A 181 -14.97 23.66 8.51
CA LYS A 181 -16.24 22.91 8.52
C LYS A 181 -16.35 21.93 7.34
N ASP A 182 -15.85 22.32 6.17
CA ASP A 182 -15.78 21.45 5.00
C ASP A 182 -14.75 20.34 5.19
N LEU A 183 -13.57 20.63 5.77
CA LEU A 183 -12.56 19.62 6.09
C LEU A 183 -12.99 18.65 7.19
N PHE A 184 -13.69 19.10 8.24
CA PHE A 184 -14.18 18.19 9.29
C PHE A 184 -15.22 17.20 8.76
N SER A 185 -15.98 17.58 7.73
CA SER A 185 -16.90 16.67 7.04
C SER A 185 -16.15 15.63 6.19
N ILE A 186 -14.98 15.99 5.63
CA ILE A 186 -14.09 15.08 4.89
C ILE A 186 -13.32 14.15 5.84
N THR A 187 -12.85 14.65 6.98
CA THR A 187 -12.12 13.84 7.97
C THR A 187 -13.02 12.85 8.69
N LYS A 188 -14.31 13.15 8.88
CA LYS A 188 -15.28 12.20 9.47
C LYS A 188 -15.64 11.03 8.53
N ILE A 189 -15.34 11.14 7.24
CA ILE A 189 -15.46 10.03 6.27
C ILE A 189 -14.29 9.04 6.42
N PHE A 190 -13.10 9.52 6.81
CA PHE A 190 -11.92 8.67 7.00
C PHE A 190 -11.90 7.94 8.36
N SER A 191 -12.65 8.39 9.37
CA SER A 191 -12.62 7.78 10.70
C SER A 191 -13.72 6.75 10.99
N THR A 192 -14.76 6.60 10.15
CA THR A 192 -15.89 5.69 10.46
C THR A 192 -16.15 4.57 9.47
N GLY A 193 -15.29 4.34 8.47
CA GLY A 193 -15.28 3.06 7.72
C GLY A 193 -16.60 2.66 7.03
N GLN A 194 -17.50 3.60 6.76
CA GLN A 194 -18.72 3.36 5.97
C GLN A 194 -18.68 4.25 4.72
N ILE A 195 -18.24 3.67 3.60
CA ILE A 195 -18.58 4.21 2.28
C ILE A 195 -19.98 3.66 1.95
N SER A 196 -21.03 4.33 2.45
CA SER A 196 -22.37 4.16 1.90
C SER A 196 -22.68 5.36 1.01
N ARG A 197 -22.69 5.06 -0.30
CA ARG A 197 -23.38 5.77 -1.39
C ARG A 197 -23.94 7.15 -1.04
N THR A 198 -23.18 8.21 -1.32
CA THR A 198 -23.78 9.47 -1.78
C THR A 198 -22.97 10.00 -2.94
N HIS A 199 -23.64 10.09 -4.09
CA HIS A 199 -23.19 10.77 -5.30
C HIS A 199 -22.76 12.20 -4.98
N LEU A 200 -21.45 12.44 -4.87
CA LEU A 200 -20.83 13.69 -5.29
C LEU A 200 -19.55 13.30 -6.02
N THR A 201 -19.67 13.22 -7.34
CA THR A 201 -18.56 12.84 -8.20
C THR A 201 -17.48 13.92 -8.16
N TYR A 202 -16.24 13.48 -8.26
CA TYR A 202 -15.01 14.27 -8.43
C TYR A 202 -15.15 15.46 -9.42
N ARG A 203 -16.11 15.40 -10.36
CA ARG A 203 -16.46 16.48 -11.30
C ARG A 203 -17.07 17.73 -10.63
N GLN A 204 -17.81 17.61 -9.52
CA GLN A 204 -18.31 18.77 -8.76
C GLN A 204 -17.18 19.46 -7.96
N LEU A 205 -16.20 18.69 -7.47
CA LEU A 205 -14.99 19.24 -6.84
C LEU A 205 -14.09 19.97 -7.84
N GLN A 206 -14.05 19.51 -9.09
CA GLN A 206 -13.30 20.17 -10.17
C GLN A 206 -13.95 21.50 -10.61
N ALA A 207 -15.29 21.59 -10.60
CA ALA A 207 -16.02 22.82 -10.90
C ALA A 207 -15.81 23.93 -9.84
N ILE A 208 -15.67 23.56 -8.56
CA ILE A 208 -15.39 24.49 -7.47
C ILE A 208 -13.94 25.00 -7.50
N CYS A 209 -12.99 24.18 -7.97
CA CYS A 209 -11.61 24.61 -8.17
C CYS A 209 -11.42 25.49 -9.41
N GLN A 210 -12.21 25.29 -10.47
CA GLN A 210 -12.11 26.07 -11.71
C GLN A 210 -12.84 27.42 -11.66
N SER A 211 -13.82 27.62 -10.76
CA SER A 211 -14.51 28.91 -10.63
C SER A 211 -13.73 29.98 -9.84
N ARG A 212 -12.48 29.71 -9.46
CA ARG A 212 -11.63 30.63 -8.68
C ARG A 212 -10.46 31.23 -9.46
N ALA A 213 -10.43 31.04 -10.78
CA ALA A 213 -9.37 31.51 -11.66
C ALA A 213 -9.89 32.26 -12.90
N VAL A 214 -10.79 33.25 -12.73
CA VAL A 214 -11.05 34.34 -13.70
C VAL A 214 -11.56 35.55 -12.89
N HIS A 215 -10.65 36.37 -12.35
CA HIS A 215 -10.31 37.75 -12.76
C HIS A 215 -11.30 38.88 -12.36
N PRO A 216 -10.83 40.12 -12.17
CA PRO A 216 -9.45 40.63 -12.32
C PRO A 216 -8.65 40.64 -11.01
#